data_AF-A0A7J6MUF0-F1
#
_entry.id   AF-A0A7J6MUF0-F1
#
_cell.length_a   1.000
_cell.length_b   1.000
_cell.length_c   1.000
_cell.angle_alpha   90.00
_cell.angle_beta   90.00
_cell.angle_gamma   90.00
#
_symmetry.space_group_name_H-M   'P 1'
#
loop_
_entity.id
_entity.type
_entity.pdbx_description
1 polymer ?
#
loop_
_entity_poly.entity_id
_entity_poly.type
_entity_poly.pdbx_seq_one_letter_code
_entity_poly.pdbx_strand_id
1 'polypeptide(L)'
;MVQITKQHLIVSLSVFSWAFASPVTDAIKELKSALPKNATITDHIPDPFFSRFGSKHNIIPAAMVFPANTDQVVTGLTICHKHEVPVAVRSGEGHSYIGQSNVNDGIVLSLQRLRDFSVDDVGDYIAKLGGGLDLLEVYTLMALHKPPLGFAGGFSPSTGIGGYFSGGGHGMTGPKYGIGADRLVAADVVIYDKSQKAFKVVKATPTNEYADLLFAIRGGMGGNYGVVVNFYYKAFVAGTVLFSSGGYQ
;
A
#
# COMPACT_ATOMS: atom_id res chain seq x y z
N MET A 1 16.79 -12.25 15.21
CA MET A 1 16.75 -12.47 13.75
C MET A 1 15.50 -13.29 13.48
N VAL A 2 14.42 -12.65 12.99
CA VAL A 2 13.14 -13.33 12.75
C VAL A 2 13.33 -14.32 11.60
N GLN A 3 13.10 -15.60 11.85
CA GLN A 3 13.00 -16.59 10.77
C GLN A 3 11.70 -16.31 10.03
N ILE A 4 11.76 -15.49 8.96
CA ILE A 4 10.71 -15.50 7.94
C ILE A 4 10.66 -16.94 7.44
N THR A 5 9.54 -17.60 7.72
CA THR A 5 9.42 -19.05 7.53
C THR A 5 9.72 -19.41 6.07
N LYS A 6 10.52 -20.48 5.89
CA LYS A 6 11.15 -20.94 4.64
C LYS A 6 10.18 -21.33 3.51
N GLN A 7 8.88 -21.05 3.63
CA GLN A 7 7.87 -21.34 2.61
C GLN A 7 7.32 -20.08 1.93
N HIS A 8 7.62 -18.88 2.42
CA HIS A 8 7.15 -17.61 1.86
C HIS A 8 8.31 -16.70 1.43
N LEU A 9 9.27 -17.22 0.64
CA LEU A 9 10.26 -16.34 0.01
C LEU A 9 9.61 -15.52 -1.12
N ILE A 10 9.13 -14.33 -0.76
CA ILE A 10 9.51 -13.02 -1.32
C ILE A 10 10.07 -13.08 -2.76
N VAL A 11 9.31 -12.53 -3.71
CA VAL A 11 9.91 -11.94 -4.91
C VAL A 11 10.51 -10.61 -4.44
N SER A 12 11.83 -10.57 -4.29
CA SER A 12 12.56 -9.31 -4.32
C SER A 12 12.24 -8.66 -5.65
N LEU A 13 11.54 -7.52 -5.64
CA LEU A 13 11.35 -6.69 -6.85
C LEU A 13 12.63 -5.92 -7.23
N SER A 14 13.81 -6.45 -6.89
CA SER A 14 15.08 -5.87 -7.29
C SER A 14 16.05 -6.93 -7.83
N VAL A 15 16.50 -6.61 -9.05
CA VAL A 15 17.68 -7.07 -9.81
C VAL A 15 17.71 -8.52 -10.30
N PHE A 16 17.19 -8.73 -11.52
CA PHE A 16 17.82 -9.62 -12.50
C PHE A 16 17.86 -8.91 -13.86
N SER A 17 19.07 -8.64 -14.33
CA SER A 17 19.36 -8.34 -15.73
C SER A 17 19.80 -9.65 -16.37
N TRP A 18 19.21 -10.02 -17.51
CA TRP A 18 19.88 -10.29 -18.79
C TRP A 18 18.81 -10.64 -19.83
N ALA A 19 18.83 -9.90 -20.94
CA ALA A 19 18.18 -10.08 -22.25
C ALA A 19 17.22 -11.28 -22.42
N PHE A 20 15.91 -11.03 -22.37
CA PHE A 20 14.99 -10.76 -23.51
C PHE A 20 13.65 -10.39 -22.89
N ALA A 21 13.51 -9.15 -22.42
CA ALA A 21 12.23 -8.69 -21.86
C ALA A 21 11.17 -8.74 -22.95
N SER A 22 10.08 -9.49 -22.71
CA SER A 22 8.84 -9.25 -23.43
C SER A 22 8.55 -7.74 -23.37
N PRO A 23 8.24 -7.06 -24.49
CA PRO A 23 7.99 -5.64 -24.44
C PRO A 23 6.90 -5.37 -23.41
N VAL A 24 7.11 -4.40 -22.52
CA VAL A 24 6.07 -3.93 -21.58
C VAL A 24 4.73 -3.66 -22.28
N THR A 25 4.76 -3.38 -23.59
CA THR A 25 3.63 -3.33 -24.52
C THR A 25 2.70 -4.55 -24.48
N ASP A 26 3.23 -5.77 -24.43
CA ASP A 26 2.42 -7.01 -24.41
C ASP A 26 1.71 -7.18 -23.07
N ALA A 27 2.39 -6.87 -21.97
CA ALA A 27 1.77 -6.79 -20.66
C ALA A 27 0.67 -5.72 -20.63
N ILE A 28 0.91 -4.53 -21.18
CA ILE A 28 -0.09 -3.45 -21.27
C ILE A 28 -1.30 -3.90 -22.08
N LYS A 29 -1.10 -4.61 -23.20
CA LYS A 29 -2.18 -5.13 -24.03
C LYS A 29 -3.03 -6.15 -23.27
N GLU A 30 -2.38 -7.09 -22.58
CA GLU A 30 -3.09 -8.10 -21.78
C GLU A 30 -3.81 -7.46 -20.58
N LEU A 31 -3.18 -6.51 -19.89
CA LEU A 31 -3.81 -5.73 -18.82
C LEU A 31 -5.07 -4.99 -19.33
N LYS A 32 -5.00 -4.33 -20.49
CA LYS A 32 -6.14 -3.64 -21.13
C LYS A 32 -7.27 -4.60 -21.50
N SER A 33 -6.95 -5.86 -21.79
CA SER A 33 -7.93 -6.91 -22.10
C SER A 33 -8.55 -7.54 -20.86
N ALA A 34 -7.76 -7.74 -19.80
CA ALA A 34 -8.17 -8.50 -18.62
C ALA A 34 -8.85 -7.62 -17.57
N LEU A 35 -8.47 -6.35 -17.49
CA LEU A 35 -9.00 -5.40 -16.52
C LEU A 35 -10.16 -4.58 -17.13
N PRO A 36 -11.25 -4.37 -16.37
CA PRO A 36 -12.35 -3.52 -16.84
C PRO A 36 -11.91 -2.06 -17.00
N LYS A 37 -12.67 -1.25 -17.76
CA LYS A 37 -12.34 0.16 -18.02
C LYS A 37 -12.19 1.02 -16.75
N ASN A 38 -12.90 0.64 -15.69
CA ASN A 38 -12.80 1.28 -14.37
C ASN A 38 -11.54 0.87 -13.60
N ALA A 39 -10.68 0.00 -14.14
CA ALA A 39 -9.30 -0.24 -13.72
C ALA A 39 -8.35 0.39 -14.75
N THR A 40 -8.48 1.72 -14.89
CA THR A 40 -7.89 2.52 -15.96
C THR A 40 -6.40 2.27 -16.08
N ILE A 41 -5.96 2.12 -17.32
CA ILE A 41 -4.56 2.10 -17.70
C ILE A 41 -4.35 3.40 -18.44
N THR A 42 -3.57 4.30 -17.85
CA THR A 42 -3.32 5.63 -18.42
C THR A 42 -1.86 5.77 -18.79
N ASP A 43 -1.66 6.39 -19.95
CA ASP A 43 -0.35 6.78 -20.46
C ASP A 43 0.04 8.17 -19.88
N HIS A 44 -0.93 8.94 -19.36
CA HIS A 44 -0.67 10.14 -18.55
C HIS A 44 -0.49 9.75 -17.09
N ILE A 45 0.76 9.50 -16.70
CA ILE A 45 1.13 9.07 -15.35
C ILE A 45 1.56 10.31 -14.56
N PRO A 46 0.84 10.68 -13.48
CA PRO A 46 1.28 11.79 -12.65
C PRO A 46 2.61 11.46 -11.98
N ASP A 47 3.48 12.47 -11.90
CA ASP A 47 4.71 12.38 -11.10
C ASP A 47 4.34 12.01 -9.65
N PRO A 48 5.17 11.19 -8.98
CA PRO A 48 5.01 11.00 -7.54
C PRO A 48 5.20 12.34 -6.80
N PHE A 49 4.66 12.46 -5.60
CA PHE A 49 4.78 13.67 -4.76
C PHE A 49 6.23 14.19 -4.70
N PHE A 50 7.19 13.28 -4.53
CA PHE A 50 8.61 13.60 -4.68
C PHE A 50 9.03 13.53 -6.15
N SER A 51 8.87 14.66 -6.85
CA SER A 51 9.17 14.79 -8.28
C SER A 51 10.61 14.44 -8.68
N ARG A 52 11.56 14.36 -7.73
CA ARG A 52 12.94 13.88 -7.97
C ARG A 52 13.00 12.51 -8.66
N PHE A 53 11.96 11.71 -8.52
CA PHE A 53 11.84 10.39 -9.14
C PHE A 53 10.68 10.31 -10.13
N GLY A 54 10.25 11.44 -10.68
CA GLY A 54 9.25 11.53 -11.76
C GLY A 54 9.87 11.75 -13.13
N SER A 55 9.01 12.11 -14.08
CA SER A 55 9.34 12.40 -15.48
C SER A 55 10.46 13.44 -15.63
N LYS A 56 10.53 14.43 -14.74
CA LYS A 56 11.58 15.47 -14.71
C LYS A 56 13.00 14.92 -14.55
N HIS A 57 13.16 13.70 -14.03
CA HIS A 57 14.46 13.05 -13.80
C HIS A 57 14.60 11.74 -14.59
N ASN A 58 13.87 11.59 -15.70
CA ASN A 58 13.93 10.44 -16.60
C ASN A 58 13.61 9.09 -15.94
N ILE A 59 12.73 9.09 -14.94
CA ILE A 59 12.09 7.86 -14.45
C ILE A 59 10.66 7.86 -14.96
N ILE A 60 10.44 7.14 -16.07
CA ILE A 60 9.19 7.17 -16.84
C ILE A 60 8.62 5.75 -16.83
N PRO A 61 7.51 5.50 -16.13
CA PRO A 61 6.82 4.22 -16.24
C PRO A 61 6.14 4.09 -17.59
N ALA A 62 6.02 2.86 -18.07
CA ALA A 62 5.36 2.58 -19.34
C ALA A 62 3.83 2.70 -19.22
N ALA A 63 3.27 2.36 -18.06
CA ALA A 63 1.85 2.54 -17.77
C ALA A 63 1.58 2.55 -16.26
N MET A 64 0.42 3.09 -15.87
CA MET A 64 -0.10 3.01 -14.51
C MET A 64 -1.47 2.34 -14.50
N VAL A 65 -1.62 1.31 -13.67
CA VAL A 65 -2.86 0.54 -13.48
C VAL A 65 -3.53 1.00 -12.18
N PHE A 66 -4.85 1.14 -12.20
CA PHE A 66 -5.63 1.58 -11.04
C PHE A 66 -6.69 0.52 -10.65
N PRO A 67 -6.30 -0.59 -9.99
CA PRO A 67 -7.25 -1.60 -9.52
C PRO A 67 -8.29 -1.01 -8.57
N ALA A 68 -9.56 -1.33 -8.81
CA ALA A 68 -10.70 -0.92 -7.98
C ALA A 68 -11.05 -1.94 -6.88
N ASN A 69 -10.47 -3.14 -6.91
CA ASN A 69 -10.64 -4.17 -5.88
C ASN A 69 -9.43 -5.11 -5.84
N THR A 70 -9.42 -6.01 -4.85
CA THR A 70 -8.32 -6.95 -4.61
C THR A 70 -8.09 -7.92 -5.77
N ASP A 71 -9.14 -8.42 -6.43
CA ASP A 71 -9.00 -9.38 -7.53
C ASP A 71 -8.30 -8.74 -8.73
N GLN A 72 -8.54 -7.45 -8.96
CA GLN A 72 -7.84 -6.68 -9.99
C GLN A 72 -6.37 -6.44 -9.63
N VAL A 73 -6.02 -6.32 -8.33
CA VAL A 73 -4.62 -6.28 -7.87
C VAL A 73 -3.93 -7.62 -8.20
N VAL A 74 -4.57 -8.74 -7.86
CA VAL A 74 -4.07 -10.10 -8.17
C VAL A 74 -3.89 -10.29 -9.68
N THR A 75 -4.87 -9.87 -10.47
CA THR A 75 -4.84 -9.94 -11.94
C THR A 75 -3.68 -9.12 -12.52
N GLY A 76 -3.54 -7.87 -12.07
CA GLY A 76 -2.45 -6.98 -12.50
C GLY A 76 -1.07 -7.55 -12.20
N LEU A 77 -0.86 -8.04 -10.97
CA LEU A 77 0.40 -8.67 -10.56
C LEU A 77 0.67 -9.96 -11.34
N THR A 78 -0.35 -10.78 -11.58
CA THR A 78 -0.21 -12.04 -12.35
C THR A 78 0.25 -11.76 -13.77
N ILE A 79 -0.34 -10.77 -14.44
CA ILE A 79 0.05 -10.41 -15.81
C ILE A 79 1.45 -9.80 -15.83
N CYS A 80 1.77 -8.87 -14.91
CA CYS A 80 3.11 -8.29 -14.84
C CYS A 80 4.18 -9.36 -14.58
N HIS A 81 3.91 -10.31 -13.69
CA HIS A 81 4.80 -11.42 -13.41
C HIS A 81 4.99 -12.36 -14.62
N LYS A 82 3.90 -12.70 -15.32
CA LYS A 82 3.92 -13.52 -16.54
C LYS A 82 4.80 -12.93 -17.64
N HIS A 83 4.79 -11.60 -17.76
CA HIS A 83 5.58 -10.87 -18.76
C HIS A 83 6.92 -10.36 -18.24
N GLU A 84 7.30 -10.71 -17.01
CA GLU A 84 8.55 -10.27 -16.37
C GLU A 84 8.71 -8.74 -16.30
N VAL A 85 7.59 -8.03 -16.18
CA VAL A 85 7.55 -6.56 -16.13
C VAL A 85 7.76 -6.05 -14.69
N PRO A 86 8.71 -5.12 -14.46
CA PRO A 86 8.90 -4.49 -13.16
C PRO A 86 7.64 -3.77 -12.68
N VAL A 87 7.29 -3.93 -11.39
CA VAL A 87 6.14 -3.28 -10.77
C VAL A 87 6.58 -2.40 -9.60
N ALA A 88 6.12 -1.15 -9.59
CA ALA A 88 6.15 -0.32 -8.39
C ALA A 88 4.73 -0.16 -7.83
N VAL A 89 4.57 -0.40 -6.52
CA VAL A 89 3.29 -0.20 -5.84
C VAL A 89 3.22 1.23 -5.32
N ARG A 90 2.12 1.93 -5.60
CA ARG A 90 1.91 3.32 -5.16
C ARG A 90 0.63 3.44 -4.34
N SER A 91 0.78 3.87 -3.08
CA SER A 91 -0.32 4.32 -2.22
C SER A 91 -0.32 5.85 -2.17
N GLY A 92 -1.50 6.47 -2.13
CA GLY A 92 -1.65 7.93 -2.21
C GLY A 92 -0.90 8.52 -3.41
N GLU A 93 -0.30 9.70 -3.24
CA GLU A 93 0.47 10.39 -4.29
C GLU A 93 1.90 9.87 -4.47
N GLY A 94 2.35 8.86 -3.73
CA GLY A 94 3.72 8.33 -3.83
C GLY A 94 4.76 9.19 -3.09
N HIS A 95 4.70 9.17 -1.76
CA HIS A 95 5.58 9.92 -0.85
C HIS A 95 6.96 9.27 -0.59
N SER A 96 7.46 8.42 -1.49
CA SER A 96 8.77 7.82 -1.30
C SER A 96 9.90 8.81 -1.56
N TYR A 97 10.73 9.07 -0.53
CA TYR A 97 11.86 10.01 -0.61
C TYR A 97 13.01 9.49 -1.48
N ILE A 98 12.98 8.20 -1.81
CA ILE A 98 13.97 7.53 -2.66
C ILE A 98 13.33 6.89 -3.91
N GLY A 99 12.11 7.31 -4.28
CA GLY A 99 11.48 6.89 -5.54
C GLY A 99 10.90 5.48 -5.63
N GLN A 100 10.81 4.71 -4.53
CA GLN A 100 10.29 3.33 -4.49
C GLN A 100 8.83 3.17 -4.94
N SER A 101 8.06 4.26 -4.98
CA SER A 101 6.70 4.29 -5.52
C SER A 101 6.65 4.59 -7.03
N ASN A 102 7.78 4.49 -7.73
CA ASN A 102 7.88 4.67 -9.16
C ASN A 102 8.81 3.63 -9.80
N VAL A 103 8.72 3.46 -11.12
CA VAL A 103 9.53 2.49 -11.87
C VAL A 103 9.79 2.99 -13.29
N ASN A 104 10.99 2.77 -13.82
CA ASN A 104 11.30 3.09 -15.22
C ASN A 104 10.95 1.90 -16.12
N ASP A 105 10.34 2.16 -17.28
CA ASP A 105 9.95 1.15 -18.27
C ASP A 105 9.11 -0.01 -17.70
N GLY A 106 8.41 0.23 -16.59
CA GLY A 106 7.60 -0.75 -15.87
C GLY A 106 6.16 -0.28 -15.65
N ILE A 107 5.46 -1.01 -14.78
CA ILE A 107 4.06 -0.72 -14.42
C ILE A 107 4.00 -0.14 -13.00
N VAL A 108 3.34 1.01 -12.85
CA VAL A 108 2.92 1.48 -11.53
C VAL A 108 1.56 0.88 -11.19
N LEU A 109 1.49 0.10 -10.12
CA LEU A 109 0.25 -0.42 -9.56
C LEU A 109 -0.27 0.54 -8.49
N SER A 110 -1.26 1.34 -8.86
CA SER A 110 -1.83 2.37 -7.99
C SER A 110 -2.94 1.82 -7.11
N LEU A 111 -2.75 1.88 -5.79
CA LEU A 111 -3.78 1.47 -4.83
C LEU A 111 -4.85 2.54 -4.63
N GLN A 112 -4.75 3.71 -5.26
CA GLN A 112 -5.60 4.89 -5.04
C GLN A 112 -7.12 4.68 -5.21
N ARG A 113 -7.58 3.53 -5.69
CA ARG A 113 -9.02 3.22 -5.77
C ARG A 113 -9.49 2.22 -4.71
N LEU A 114 -8.57 1.63 -3.94
CA LEU A 114 -8.88 0.80 -2.79
C LEU A 114 -9.16 1.70 -1.58
N ARG A 115 -10.36 2.28 -1.54
CA ARG A 115 -10.80 3.28 -0.54
C ARG A 115 -11.82 2.72 0.47
N ASP A 116 -11.96 1.40 0.54
CA ASP A 116 -12.85 0.75 1.50
C ASP A 116 -12.62 1.26 2.94
N PHE A 117 -13.70 1.56 3.64
CA PHE A 117 -13.68 1.97 5.04
C PHE A 117 -14.86 1.34 5.78
N SER A 118 -14.59 0.72 6.93
CA SER A 118 -15.61 0.30 7.88
C SER A 118 -15.01 0.23 9.28
N VAL A 119 -15.85 0.31 10.31
CA VAL A 119 -15.44 0.11 11.72
C VAL A 119 -16.28 -1.01 12.30
N ASP A 120 -15.62 -2.01 12.88
CA ASP A 120 -16.22 -2.95 13.81
C ASP A 120 -16.12 -2.35 15.21
N ASP A 121 -17.24 -2.19 15.90
CA ASP A 121 -17.38 -1.57 17.22
C ASP A 121 -17.77 -2.58 18.31
N VAL A 122 -17.62 -3.88 18.04
CA VAL A 122 -17.84 -4.93 19.03
C VAL A 122 -16.62 -5.07 19.94
N GLY A 123 -16.65 -4.34 21.06
CA GLY A 123 -15.61 -4.38 22.11
C GLY A 123 -14.47 -3.40 21.84
N ASP A 124 -13.64 -3.69 20.84
CA ASP A 124 -12.61 -2.76 20.35
C ASP A 124 -13.09 -2.05 19.07
N TYR A 125 -12.62 -0.83 18.81
CA TYR A 125 -12.86 -0.14 17.54
C TYR A 125 -11.84 -0.58 16.50
N ILE A 126 -12.19 -1.53 15.63
CA ILE A 126 -11.32 -2.02 14.56
C ILE A 126 -11.74 -1.43 13.23
N ALA A 127 -10.97 -0.47 12.72
CA ALA A 127 -11.20 0.12 11.41
C ALA A 127 -10.54 -0.71 10.31
N LYS A 128 -11.32 -1.17 9.32
CA LYS A 128 -10.82 -1.63 8.03
C LYS A 128 -10.51 -0.40 7.18
N LEU A 129 -9.27 -0.29 6.72
CA LEU A 129 -8.76 0.81 5.91
C LEU A 129 -8.20 0.26 4.59
N GLY A 130 -8.80 0.63 3.47
CA GLY A 130 -8.29 0.27 2.15
C GLY A 130 -6.89 0.87 1.92
N GLY A 131 -5.95 0.08 1.37
CA GLY A 131 -4.55 0.46 1.22
C GLY A 131 -4.29 1.66 0.29
N GLY A 132 -5.34 2.13 -0.39
CA GLY A 132 -5.35 3.33 -1.21
C GLY A 132 -5.51 4.63 -0.44
N LEU A 133 -6.14 4.61 0.74
CA LEU A 133 -6.49 5.79 1.54
C LEU A 133 -5.25 6.64 1.85
N ASP A 134 -5.45 7.95 1.98
CA ASP A 134 -4.45 8.88 2.52
C ASP A 134 -4.74 9.27 3.97
N LEU A 135 -3.78 9.97 4.59
CA LEU A 135 -3.88 10.36 6.00
C LEU A 135 -5.09 11.26 6.25
N LEU A 136 -5.36 12.23 5.37
CA LEU A 136 -6.47 13.16 5.57
C LEU A 136 -7.81 12.44 5.52
N GLU A 137 -8.02 11.58 4.54
CA GLU A 137 -9.23 10.76 4.45
C GLU A 137 -9.42 9.90 5.71
N VAL A 138 -8.37 9.23 6.19
CA VAL A 138 -8.49 8.42 7.42
C VAL A 138 -8.86 9.28 8.62
N TYR A 139 -8.22 10.45 8.81
CA TYR A 139 -8.60 11.36 9.89
C TYR A 139 -10.06 11.81 9.77
N THR A 140 -10.51 12.18 8.57
CA THR A 140 -11.90 12.60 8.34
C THR A 140 -12.89 11.48 8.62
N LEU A 141 -12.66 10.28 8.10
CA LEU A 141 -13.54 9.13 8.28
C LEU A 141 -13.65 8.72 9.76
N MET A 142 -12.52 8.72 10.47
CA MET A 142 -12.49 8.43 11.91
C MET A 142 -13.20 9.49 12.74
N ALA A 143 -13.03 10.77 12.39
CA ALA A 143 -13.67 11.88 13.11
C ALA A 143 -15.20 11.88 12.94
N LEU A 144 -15.72 11.35 11.83
CA LEU A 144 -17.16 11.25 11.56
C LEU A 144 -17.85 10.08 12.27
N HIS A 145 -17.08 9.13 12.83
CA HIS A 145 -17.63 8.05 13.64
C HIS A 145 -18.31 8.57 14.93
N LYS A 146 -19.20 7.76 15.51
CA LYS A 146 -19.88 8.08 16.78
C LYS A 146 -19.65 6.96 17.80
N PRO A 147 -18.85 7.18 18.87
CA PRO A 147 -18.11 8.42 19.20
C PRO A 147 -16.96 8.70 18.20
N PRO A 148 -16.47 9.94 18.08
CA PRO A 148 -15.33 10.25 17.21
C PRO A 148 -14.12 9.39 17.57
N LEU A 149 -13.48 8.84 16.54
CA LEU A 149 -12.30 7.99 16.69
C LEU A 149 -11.03 8.77 16.32
N GLY A 150 -9.94 8.40 16.97
CA GLY A 150 -8.62 8.93 16.78
C GLY A 150 -7.72 7.96 16.03
N PHE A 151 -6.75 8.54 15.35
CA PHE A 151 -5.76 7.87 14.53
C PHE A 151 -4.36 8.36 14.91
N ALA A 152 -3.44 7.43 15.16
CA ALA A 152 -2.02 7.71 15.34
C ALA A 152 -1.36 7.83 13.96
N GLY A 153 -1.56 8.99 13.34
CA GLY A 153 -1.17 9.30 11.97
C GLY A 153 -0.09 10.37 11.87
N GLY A 154 0.46 10.52 10.65
CA GLY A 154 1.38 11.61 10.30
C GLY A 154 0.65 12.94 10.05
N PHE A 155 1.34 13.87 9.40
CA PHE A 155 0.87 15.25 9.20
C PHE A 155 0.49 15.57 7.76
N SER A 156 1.23 15.02 6.79
CA SER A 156 1.08 15.35 5.37
C SER A 156 -0.22 14.74 4.81
N PRO A 157 -1.21 15.56 4.41
CA PRO A 157 -2.54 15.08 4.01
C PRO A 157 -2.53 13.97 2.96
N SER A 158 -1.72 14.13 1.90
CA SER A 158 -1.70 13.21 0.75
C SER A 158 -0.82 11.97 0.91
N THR A 159 -0.23 11.75 2.09
CA THR A 159 0.57 10.55 2.37
C THR A 159 -0.34 9.33 2.36
N GLY A 160 -0.08 8.38 1.46
CA GLY A 160 -0.81 7.11 1.40
C GLY A 160 -0.52 6.20 2.59
N ILE A 161 -1.56 5.60 3.16
CA ILE A 161 -1.42 4.78 4.37
C ILE A 161 -0.60 3.51 4.16
N GLY A 162 -0.53 3.01 2.92
CA GLY A 162 0.24 1.81 2.58
C GLY A 162 1.73 1.97 2.88
N GLY A 163 2.31 3.10 2.46
CA GLY A 163 3.70 3.45 2.78
C GLY A 163 3.87 3.91 4.23
N TYR A 164 2.90 4.66 4.76
CA TYR A 164 2.95 5.18 6.13
C TYR A 164 3.05 4.06 7.17
N PHE A 165 2.11 3.12 7.17
CA PHE A 165 2.13 2.02 8.14
C PHE A 165 3.34 1.12 7.94
N SER A 166 3.71 0.87 6.69
CA SER A 166 4.78 -0.06 6.42
C SER A 166 6.18 0.46 6.72
N GLY A 167 6.35 1.78 6.74
CA GLY A 167 7.53 2.44 7.29
C GLY A 167 7.48 2.65 8.82
N GLY A 168 6.41 2.23 9.49
CA GLY A 168 6.18 2.38 10.93
C GLY A 168 5.13 3.45 11.27
N GLY A 169 5.22 4.62 10.67
CA GLY A 169 4.20 5.67 10.80
C GLY A 169 4.35 6.54 12.06
N HIS A 170 5.26 7.50 12.01
CA HIS A 170 5.46 8.44 13.13
C HIS A 170 4.42 9.59 13.12
N GLY A 171 4.05 10.10 14.30
CA GLY A 171 3.04 11.15 14.48
C GLY A 171 3.04 11.77 15.88
N MET A 172 2.38 12.92 16.08
CA MET A 172 2.36 13.64 17.38
C MET A 172 1.81 12.83 18.54
N THR A 173 0.88 11.93 18.22
CA THR A 173 0.16 11.12 19.22
C THR A 173 0.93 9.85 19.60
N GLY A 174 2.13 9.67 19.02
CA GLY A 174 3.06 8.57 19.27
C GLY A 174 3.37 8.29 20.74
N PRO A 175 3.71 9.31 21.57
CA PRO A 175 4.00 9.09 22.98
C PRO A 175 2.87 8.44 23.79
N LYS A 176 1.61 8.61 23.36
CA LYS A 176 0.44 8.06 24.05
C LYS A 176 -0.09 6.78 23.41
N TYR A 177 -0.07 6.69 22.08
CA TYR A 177 -0.74 5.60 21.35
C TYR A 177 0.20 4.72 20.51
N GLY A 178 1.51 4.97 20.52
CA GLY A 178 2.49 4.30 19.66
C GLY A 178 2.53 4.87 18.24
N ILE A 179 3.46 4.36 17.43
CA ILE A 179 3.48 4.67 15.99
C ILE A 179 2.28 4.01 15.29
N GLY A 180 1.90 4.47 14.10
CA GLY A 180 0.74 3.97 13.37
C GLY A 180 0.73 2.44 13.22
N ALA A 181 1.89 1.84 12.97
CA ALA A 181 2.05 0.39 12.85
C ALA A 181 1.76 -0.39 14.14
N ASP A 182 2.00 0.20 15.33
CA ASP A 182 1.78 -0.48 16.62
C ASP A 182 0.32 -0.88 16.84
N ARG A 183 -0.59 -0.18 16.14
CA ARG A 183 -2.04 -0.35 16.28
C ARG A 183 -2.68 -1.17 15.16
N LEU A 184 -1.90 -1.62 14.17
CA LEU A 184 -2.40 -2.58 13.19
C LEU A 184 -2.67 -3.91 13.86
N VAL A 185 -3.86 -4.49 13.75
CA VAL A 185 -4.18 -5.82 14.31
C VAL A 185 -4.30 -6.90 13.25
N ALA A 186 -4.46 -6.53 11.99
CA ALA A 186 -4.40 -7.45 10.86
C ALA A 186 -4.11 -6.68 9.55
N ALA A 187 -3.82 -7.42 8.49
CA ALA A 187 -3.71 -6.90 7.13
C ALA A 187 -4.21 -7.95 6.12
N ASP A 188 -4.88 -7.50 5.06
CA ASP A 188 -5.10 -8.34 3.89
C ASP A 188 -4.00 -8.04 2.87
N VAL A 189 -3.28 -9.08 2.45
CA VAL A 189 -2.03 -8.96 1.68
C VAL A 189 -2.09 -9.87 0.46
N VAL A 190 -1.80 -9.31 -0.71
CA VAL A 190 -1.57 -10.11 -1.92
C VAL A 190 -0.11 -10.56 -1.92
N ILE A 191 0.09 -11.88 -1.87
CA ILE A 191 1.40 -12.53 -1.87
C ILE A 191 1.53 -13.48 -3.05
N TYR A 192 2.76 -13.81 -3.44
CA TYR A 192 3.03 -14.88 -4.40
C TYR A 192 3.23 -16.20 -3.68
N ASP A 193 2.36 -17.17 -3.93
CA ASP A 193 2.47 -18.53 -3.42
C ASP A 193 3.34 -19.36 -4.36
N LYS A 194 4.54 -19.73 -3.89
CA LYS A 194 5.50 -20.53 -4.67
C LYS A 194 5.02 -21.95 -4.95
N SER A 195 4.21 -22.54 -4.07
CA SER A 195 3.71 -23.90 -4.24
C SER A 195 2.67 -23.97 -5.36
N GLN A 196 1.81 -22.94 -5.44
CA GLN A 196 0.76 -22.82 -6.44
C GLN A 196 1.22 -22.04 -7.68
N LYS A 197 2.41 -21.41 -7.64
CA LYS A 197 2.95 -20.50 -8.66
C LYS A 197 1.96 -19.39 -9.05
N ALA A 198 1.22 -18.87 -8.06
CA ALA A 198 0.13 -17.92 -8.28
C ALA A 198 0.08 -16.86 -7.18
N PHE A 199 -0.44 -15.68 -7.51
CA PHE A 199 -0.75 -14.67 -6.50
C PHE A 199 -2.04 -15.06 -5.78
N LYS A 200 -2.06 -14.89 -4.46
CA LYS A 200 -3.25 -15.09 -3.62
C LYS A 200 -3.35 -14.02 -2.54
N VAL A 201 -4.55 -13.86 -2.01
CA VAL A 201 -4.81 -12.97 -0.87
C VAL A 201 -4.71 -13.78 0.42
N VAL A 202 -3.98 -13.27 1.40
CA VAL A 202 -3.93 -13.83 2.75
C VAL A 202 -4.31 -12.77 3.76
N LYS A 203 -4.94 -13.19 4.85
CA LYS A 203 -5.17 -12.34 6.02
C LYS A 203 -4.06 -12.60 7.02
N ALA A 204 -3.24 -11.61 7.31
CA ALA A 204 -2.20 -11.69 8.32
C ALA A 204 -2.74 -11.23 9.68
N THR A 205 -2.66 -12.08 10.70
CA THR A 205 -3.06 -11.76 12.09
C THR A 205 -1.96 -12.18 13.06
N PRO A 206 -1.94 -11.70 14.32
CA PRO A 206 -0.94 -12.11 15.31
C PRO A 206 -1.02 -13.59 15.71
N THR A 207 -2.11 -14.28 15.38
CA THR A 207 -2.45 -15.61 15.90
C THR A 207 -2.52 -16.69 14.83
N ASN A 208 -2.31 -16.35 13.55
CA ASN A 208 -2.34 -17.31 12.46
C ASN A 208 -0.95 -17.54 11.85
N GLU A 209 -0.90 -18.39 10.83
CA GLU A 209 0.32 -18.77 10.12
C GLU A 209 1.06 -17.61 9.42
N TYR A 210 0.46 -16.43 9.30
CA TYR A 210 1.03 -15.22 8.69
C TYR A 210 1.39 -14.14 9.73
N ALA A 211 1.60 -14.52 10.99
CA ALA A 211 1.99 -13.59 12.05
C ALA A 211 3.34 -12.90 11.78
N ASP A 212 4.29 -13.60 11.16
CA ASP A 212 5.58 -13.05 10.73
C ASP A 212 5.42 -12.01 9.62
N LEU A 213 4.47 -12.22 8.69
CA LEU A 213 4.10 -11.25 7.66
C LEU A 213 3.50 -9.98 8.28
N LEU A 214 2.60 -10.11 9.27
CA LEU A 214 2.07 -8.95 9.97
C LEU A 214 3.18 -8.18 10.71
N PHE A 215 4.09 -8.89 11.38
CA PHE A 215 5.26 -8.28 12.00
C PHE A 215 6.11 -7.52 10.97
N ALA A 216 6.37 -8.12 9.81
CA ALA A 216 7.15 -7.50 8.74
C ALA A 216 6.45 -6.28 8.11
N ILE A 217 5.11 -6.28 8.02
CA ILE A 217 4.33 -5.13 7.57
C ILE A 217 4.40 -3.97 8.56
N ARG A 218 4.57 -4.23 9.86
CA ARG A 218 4.69 -3.18 10.88
C ARG A 218 6.11 -2.56 10.97
N GLY A 219 6.67 -2.12 9.83
CA GLY A 219 7.94 -1.38 9.78
C GLY A 219 9.00 -1.93 8.82
N GLY A 220 8.76 -3.07 8.17
CA GLY A 220 9.69 -3.68 7.20
C GLY A 220 9.62 -3.09 5.79
N MET A 221 9.11 -1.87 5.64
CA MET A 221 8.94 -1.14 4.37
C MET A 221 7.98 -1.80 3.36
N GLY A 222 7.08 -2.69 3.81
CA GLY A 222 5.76 -2.98 3.20
C GLY A 222 5.73 -3.68 1.85
N GLY A 223 6.34 -3.08 0.83
CA GLY A 223 6.40 -3.61 -0.53
C GLY A 223 7.32 -4.82 -0.69
N ASN A 224 8.11 -5.17 0.33
CA ASN A 224 9.01 -6.33 0.29
C ASN A 224 8.29 -7.67 0.47
N TYR A 225 7.09 -7.68 1.06
CA TYR A 225 6.43 -8.91 1.51
C TYR A 225 5.07 -9.14 0.86
N GLY A 226 4.68 -8.28 -0.08
CA GLY A 226 3.40 -8.34 -0.79
C GLY A 226 2.76 -6.97 -0.95
N VAL A 227 1.56 -6.95 -1.53
CA VAL A 227 0.76 -5.74 -1.68
C VAL A 227 -0.33 -5.72 -0.63
N VAL A 228 -0.22 -4.84 0.36
CA VAL A 228 -1.26 -4.69 1.39
C VAL A 228 -2.45 -3.96 0.81
N VAL A 229 -3.60 -4.64 0.70
CA VAL A 229 -4.83 -4.11 0.12
C VAL A 229 -5.80 -3.58 1.18
N ASN A 230 -5.76 -4.14 2.39
CA ASN A 230 -6.48 -3.60 3.55
C ASN A 230 -5.62 -3.65 4.80
N PHE A 231 -5.76 -2.64 5.65
CA PHE A 231 -5.21 -2.58 7.00
C PHE A 231 -6.37 -2.68 8.00
N TYR A 232 -6.16 -3.39 9.10
CA TYR A 232 -7.10 -3.42 10.22
C TYR A 232 -6.44 -2.71 11.39
N TYR A 233 -6.98 -1.57 11.76
CA TYR A 233 -6.38 -0.64 12.71
C TYR A 233 -7.23 -0.54 13.96
N LYS A 234 -6.64 -0.78 15.13
CA LYS A 234 -7.29 -0.57 16.42
C LYS A 234 -7.34 0.92 16.71
N ALA A 235 -8.45 1.56 16.41
CA ALA A 235 -8.69 2.97 16.73
C ALA A 235 -8.80 3.21 18.25
N PHE A 236 -8.80 4.48 18.66
CA PHE A 236 -9.06 4.89 20.04
C PHE A 236 -10.11 5.99 20.04
N VAL A 237 -10.86 6.18 21.14
CA VAL A 237 -11.80 7.29 21.22
C VAL A 237 -11.03 8.61 21.23
N ALA A 238 -11.39 9.53 20.34
CA ALA A 238 -10.80 10.85 20.30
C ALA A 238 -11.29 11.67 21.51
N GLY A 239 -10.34 12.21 22.28
CA GLY A 239 -10.63 13.18 23.34
C GLY A 239 -10.41 14.61 22.85
N THR A 240 -10.95 15.58 23.60
CA THR A 240 -10.66 17.01 23.38
C THR A 240 -9.21 17.31 23.73
N VAL A 241 -8.47 17.91 22.80
CA VAL A 241 -7.07 18.34 23.00
C VAL A 241 -6.89 19.80 22.60
N LEU A 242 -6.03 20.52 23.32
CA LEU A 242 -5.59 21.84 22.89
C LEU A 242 -4.57 21.68 21.76
N PHE A 243 -4.81 22.32 20.62
CA PHE A 243 -3.90 22.33 19.48
C PHE A 243 -3.53 23.76 19.13
N SER A 244 -2.24 24.05 18.98
CA SER A 244 -1.77 25.33 18.43
C SER A 244 -1.36 25.08 16.97
N SER A 245 -2.04 25.70 16.02
CA SER A 245 -1.63 25.70 14.63
C SER A 245 -0.62 26.83 14.40
N GLY A 246 0.62 26.47 14.09
CA GLY A 246 1.56 27.40 13.45
C GLY A 246 1.22 27.48 11.97
N GLY A 247 0.55 28.55 11.54
CA GLY A 247 0.32 28.82 10.13
C GLY A 247 1.59 29.35 9.47
N TYR A 248 2.07 28.69 8.42
CA TYR A 248 2.77 29.41 7.36
C TYR A 248 1.67 30.01 6.48
N GLN A 249 1.54 31.35 6.54
CA GLN A 249 0.77 32.13 5.55
C GLN A 249 1.45 32.04 4.19
#